data_AF-A0A8G2BE76-F1
#
_entry.id   AF-A0A8G2BE76-F1
#
_cell.length_a   1.000
_cell.length_b   1.000
_cell.length_c   1.000
_cell.angle_alpha   90.00
_cell.angle_beta   90.00
_cell.angle_gamma   90.00
#
_symmetry.space_group_name_H-M   'P 1'
#
loop_
_entity.id
_entity.type
_entity.pdbx_description
1 polymer ?
#
loop_
_entity_poly.entity_id
_entity_poly.type
_entity_poly.pdbx_seq_one_letter_code
_entity_poly.pdbx_strand_id
1 'polypeptide(L)'
;MTRTRWLILLLLASLGVNLFIGGLAIGRWVDHGWGGRGGPGHFAGPPPDGPGPRWLRRMVGEDGIDTVRTVWQRHEATIDPLRRDADAARSAVADTLSADPFVRADYEAALGRMRAARDRMETAVHAAITDVVTSMTPEQRHAFAERARAWADRHKGPPPPSD
;
A
#
# COMPACT_ATOMS: atom_id res chain seq x y z
N MET A 1 32.16 -41.26 -11.63
CA MET A 1 30.99 -40.61 -12.25
C MET A 1 31.46 -39.76 -13.40
N THR A 2 30.93 -39.97 -14.61
CA THR A 2 31.49 -39.45 -15.87
C THR A 2 31.35 -37.92 -15.96
N ARG A 3 32.41 -37.22 -16.42
CA ARG A 3 32.46 -35.75 -16.60
C ARG A 3 31.22 -35.18 -17.30
N THR A 4 30.65 -35.95 -18.21
CA THR A 4 29.42 -35.62 -18.94
C THR A 4 28.23 -35.35 -18.03
N ARG A 5 28.09 -36.09 -16.91
CA ARG A 5 27.00 -35.87 -15.94
C ARG A 5 27.17 -34.57 -15.15
N TRP A 6 28.40 -34.19 -14.83
CA TRP A 6 28.71 -32.92 -14.17
C TRP A 6 28.51 -31.72 -15.11
N LEU A 7 28.87 -31.86 -16.39
CA LEU A 7 28.60 -30.83 -17.40
C LEU A 7 27.10 -30.61 -17.62
N ILE A 8 26.31 -31.68 -17.66
CA ILE A 8 24.84 -31.58 -17.78
C ILE A 8 24.24 -30.89 -16.54
N LEU A 9 24.72 -31.20 -15.34
CA LEU A 9 24.26 -30.55 -14.11
C LEU A 9 24.61 -29.06 -14.06
N LEU A 10 25.80 -28.68 -14.51
CA LEU A 10 26.21 -27.27 -14.60
C LEU A 10 25.41 -26.51 -15.66
N LEU A 11 25.09 -27.13 -16.79
CA LEU A 11 24.23 -26.56 -17.83
C LEU A 11 22.80 -26.35 -17.34
N LEU A 12 22.23 -27.32 -16.61
CA LEU A 12 20.91 -27.20 -16.00
C LEU A 12 20.88 -26.10 -14.92
N ALA A 13 21.92 -26.01 -14.10
CA ALA A 13 22.05 -24.95 -13.11
C ALA A 13 22.14 -23.56 -13.77
N SER A 14 22.96 -23.41 -14.82
CA SER A 14 23.08 -22.17 -15.58
C SER A 14 21.77 -21.78 -16.28
N LEU A 15 21.06 -22.75 -16.87
CA LEU A 15 19.77 -22.51 -17.49
C LEU A 15 18.71 -22.09 -16.47
N GLY A 16 18.70 -22.72 -15.30
CA GLY A 16 17.82 -22.35 -14.17
C GLY A 16 18.09 -20.93 -13.67
N VAL A 17 19.37 -20.54 -13.52
CA VAL A 17 19.76 -19.18 -13.11
C VAL A 17 19.35 -18.15 -14.16
N ASN A 18 19.56 -18.44 -15.45
CA ASN A 18 19.15 -17.52 -16.52
C ASN A 18 17.62 -17.34 -16.60
N LEU A 19 16.85 -18.43 -16.45
CA LEU A 19 15.39 -18.38 -16.40
C LEU A 19 14.87 -17.68 -15.13
N PHE A 20 15.56 -17.86 -14.00
CA PHE A 20 15.24 -17.19 -12.74
C PHE A 20 15.45 -15.67 -12.84
N ILE A 21 16.58 -15.23 -13.39
CA ILE A 21 16.87 -13.80 -13.60
C ILE A 21 15.92 -13.19 -14.63
N GLY A 22 15.65 -13.91 -15.74
CA GLY A 22 14.67 -13.48 -16.75
C GLY A 22 13.24 -13.39 -16.19
N GLY A 23 12.84 -14.36 -15.36
CA GLY A 23 11.53 -14.37 -14.69
C GLY A 23 11.36 -13.24 -13.68
N LEU A 24 12.42 -12.87 -12.95
CA LEU A 24 12.41 -11.75 -12.00
C LEU A 24 12.31 -10.38 -12.68
N ALA A 25 12.94 -10.23 -13.85
CA ALA A 25 12.84 -9.03 -14.66
C ALA A 25 11.44 -8.86 -15.28
N ILE A 26 10.81 -9.96 -15.73
CA ILE A 26 9.46 -9.96 -16.29
C ILE A 26 8.40 -9.78 -15.18
N GLY A 27 8.58 -10.41 -14.01
CA GLY A 27 7.66 -10.27 -12.87
C GLY A 27 7.54 -8.81 -12.37
N ARG A 28 8.65 -8.06 -12.41
CA ARG A 28 8.66 -6.64 -12.01
C ARG A 28 7.98 -5.70 -13.04
N TRP A 29 7.78 -6.15 -14.28
CA TRP A 29 7.02 -5.42 -15.30
C TRP A 29 5.54 -5.84 -15.36
N VAL A 30 5.21 -7.06 -14.94
CA VAL A 30 3.82 -7.57 -14.94
C VAL A 30 3.01 -7.06 -13.73
N ASP A 31 3.63 -6.66 -12.63
CA ASP A 31 2.91 -6.03 -11.50
C ASP A 31 2.28 -4.66 -11.82
N HIS A 32 2.59 -4.07 -12.99
CA HIS A 32 1.88 -2.89 -13.51
C HIS A 32 0.67 -3.21 -14.38
N GLY A 33 0.34 -4.48 -14.61
CA GLY A 33 -0.81 -4.86 -15.40
C GLY A 33 -1.29 -6.28 -15.13
N TRP A 34 -2.53 -6.37 -14.66
CA TRP A 34 -3.40 -7.56 -14.64
C TRP A 34 -3.38 -8.43 -13.36
N GLY A 35 -4.07 -7.91 -12.33
CA GLY A 35 -5.21 -8.58 -11.69
C GLY A 35 -5.01 -9.91 -10.96
N GLY A 36 -5.22 -9.90 -9.63
CA GLY A 36 -5.81 -11.06 -8.95
C GLY A 36 -5.37 -11.33 -7.51
N ARG A 37 -6.09 -10.72 -6.56
CA ARG A 37 -6.49 -11.32 -5.27
C ARG A 37 -5.39 -11.46 -4.19
N GLY A 38 -5.32 -10.48 -3.28
CA GLY A 38 -4.93 -10.71 -1.89
C GLY A 38 -3.99 -9.70 -1.24
N GLY A 39 -4.44 -8.46 -1.05
CA GLY A 39 -3.75 -7.51 -0.16
C GLY A 39 -4.49 -6.18 -0.06
N PRO A 40 -5.40 -5.97 0.91
CA PRO A 40 -6.11 -4.72 1.05
C PRO A 40 -5.24 -3.71 1.80
N GLY A 41 -4.28 -3.11 1.10
CA GLY A 41 -3.86 -1.76 1.44
C GLY A 41 -4.98 -0.82 0.95
N HIS A 42 -5.65 -0.12 1.86
CA HIS A 42 -6.72 0.85 1.57
C HIS A 42 -6.28 2.07 0.71
N PHE A 43 -5.17 1.97 -0.03
CA PHE A 43 -4.49 3.07 -0.71
C PHE A 43 -4.00 2.73 -2.14
N ALA A 44 -4.40 1.59 -2.71
CA ALA A 44 -4.03 1.21 -4.07
C ALA A 44 -4.92 1.91 -5.12
N GLY A 45 -4.43 3.04 -5.65
CA GLY A 45 -4.85 3.66 -6.91
C GLY A 45 -6.23 4.36 -6.91
N PRO A 46 -6.43 5.39 -7.75
CA PRO A 46 -7.74 6.01 -7.92
C PRO A 46 -8.71 4.94 -8.48
N PRO A 47 -9.85 4.70 -7.82
CA PRO A 47 -10.88 3.85 -8.38
C PRO A 47 -11.49 4.50 -9.63
N PRO A 48 -12.25 3.75 -10.46
CA PRO A 48 -13.04 4.31 -11.56
C PRO A 48 -14.04 5.41 -11.14
N ASP A 49 -14.22 5.61 -9.83
CA ASP A 49 -15.21 6.51 -9.22
C ASP A 49 -14.63 7.87 -8.77
N GLY A 50 -13.39 8.20 -9.17
CA GLY A 50 -12.75 9.49 -8.96
C GLY A 50 -11.69 9.58 -7.84
N PRO A 51 -11.03 10.74 -7.69
CA PRO A 51 -9.97 10.99 -6.72
C PRO A 51 -10.40 10.78 -5.26
N GLY A 52 -9.47 10.29 -4.44
CA GLY A 52 -9.63 10.16 -2.99
C GLY A 52 -9.92 8.74 -2.49
N PRO A 53 -9.75 8.49 -1.18
CA PRO A 53 -9.87 7.16 -0.61
C PRO A 53 -11.33 6.69 -0.62
N ARG A 54 -11.56 5.43 -1.04
CA ARG A 54 -12.91 4.82 -1.02
C ARG A 54 -13.57 4.86 0.36
N TRP A 55 -12.78 4.67 1.42
CA TRP A 55 -13.29 4.68 2.79
C TRP A 55 -13.82 6.08 3.17
N LEU A 56 -13.10 7.15 2.78
CA LEU A 56 -13.49 8.52 3.08
C LEU A 56 -14.76 8.90 2.33
N ARG A 57 -14.84 8.56 1.04
CA ARG A 57 -16.04 8.76 0.21
C ARG A 57 -17.29 8.10 0.81
N ARG A 58 -17.17 6.87 1.32
CA ARG A 58 -18.27 6.19 2.04
C ARG A 58 -18.69 6.91 3.32
N MET A 59 -17.72 7.47 4.06
CA MET A 59 -18.00 8.16 5.32
C MET A 59 -18.60 9.55 5.10
N VAL A 60 -18.28 10.26 4.01
CA VAL A 60 -18.87 11.58 3.70
C VAL A 60 -20.24 11.46 3.04
N GLY A 61 -20.54 10.35 2.35
CA GLY A 61 -21.84 10.10 1.70
C GLY A 61 -22.01 10.91 0.43
N GLU A 62 -23.13 10.73 -0.28
CA GLU A 62 -23.32 11.29 -1.62
C GLU A 62 -23.09 12.80 -1.68
N ASP A 63 -23.65 13.55 -0.72
CA ASP A 63 -23.52 15.01 -0.64
C ASP A 63 -22.08 15.51 -0.45
N GLY A 64 -21.19 14.67 0.07
CA GLY A 64 -19.80 15.02 0.37
C GLY A 64 -18.78 14.51 -0.64
N ILE A 65 -19.19 13.72 -1.65
CA ILE A 65 -18.27 13.12 -2.62
C ILE A 65 -17.51 14.18 -3.40
N ASP A 66 -18.21 15.22 -3.86
CA ASP A 66 -17.62 16.29 -4.65
C ASP A 66 -16.61 17.12 -3.83
N THR A 67 -16.93 17.39 -2.58
CA THR A 67 -16.03 18.04 -1.63
C THR A 67 -14.75 17.22 -1.42
N VAL A 68 -14.89 15.90 -1.18
CA VAL A 68 -13.73 15.01 -1.04
C VAL A 68 -12.90 15.02 -2.32
N ARG A 69 -13.52 14.92 -3.49
CA ARG A 69 -12.82 14.96 -4.79
C ARG A 69 -11.99 16.24 -4.92
N THR A 70 -12.61 17.40 -4.71
CA THR A 70 -11.94 18.71 -4.88
C THR A 70 -10.79 18.89 -3.89
N VAL A 71 -10.99 18.53 -2.62
CA VAL A 71 -9.93 18.62 -1.62
C VAL A 71 -8.80 17.65 -1.97
N TRP A 72 -9.12 16.42 -2.37
CA TRP A 72 -8.10 15.43 -2.69
C TRP A 72 -7.26 15.81 -3.91
N GLN A 73 -7.89 16.37 -4.95
CA GLN A 73 -7.18 16.91 -6.12
C GLN A 73 -6.19 18.02 -5.73
N ARG A 74 -6.53 18.87 -4.77
CA ARG A 74 -5.62 19.93 -4.27
C ARG A 74 -4.39 19.33 -3.57
N HIS A 75 -4.57 18.22 -2.87
CA HIS A 75 -3.51 17.55 -2.12
C HIS A 75 -2.76 16.49 -2.94
N GLU A 76 -3.21 16.17 -4.16
CA GLU A 76 -2.68 15.09 -5.00
C GLU A 76 -1.18 15.24 -5.24
N ALA A 77 -0.73 16.45 -5.61
CA ALA A 77 0.69 16.75 -5.84
C ALA A 77 1.58 16.50 -4.62
N THR A 78 1.01 16.56 -3.41
CA THR A 78 1.72 16.29 -2.14
C THR A 78 1.60 14.82 -1.73
N ILE A 79 0.41 14.23 -1.84
CA ILE A 79 0.13 12.88 -1.34
C ILE A 79 0.72 11.81 -2.25
N ASP A 80 0.64 11.98 -3.57
CA ASP A 80 1.11 10.96 -4.51
C ASP A 80 2.60 10.63 -4.41
N PRO A 81 3.54 11.60 -4.36
CA PRO A 81 4.94 11.27 -4.15
C PRO A 81 5.16 10.57 -2.80
N LEU A 82 4.51 11.02 -1.73
CA LEU A 82 4.62 10.39 -0.40
C LEU A 82 4.10 8.94 -0.40
N ARG A 83 3.04 8.66 -1.15
CA ARG A 83 2.52 7.30 -1.34
C ARG A 83 3.54 6.42 -2.06
N ARG A 84 4.12 6.91 -3.17
CA ARG A 84 5.18 6.19 -3.89
C ARG A 84 6.40 5.94 -3.02
N ASP A 85 6.79 6.90 -2.18
CA ASP A 85 7.90 6.76 -1.24
C ASP A 85 7.62 5.70 -0.17
N ALA A 86 6.39 5.67 0.37
CA ALA A 86 5.98 4.65 1.33
C ALA A 86 5.96 3.24 0.71
N ASP A 87 5.47 3.11 -0.52
CA ASP A 87 5.46 1.85 -1.28
C ASP A 87 6.91 1.39 -1.58
N ALA A 88 7.78 2.29 -2.04
CA ALA A 88 9.18 2.01 -2.28
C ALA A 88 9.92 1.60 -0.99
N ALA A 89 9.65 2.27 0.12
CA ALA A 89 10.25 1.92 1.41
C ALA A 89 9.78 0.55 1.92
N ARG A 90 8.52 0.17 1.65
CA ARG A 90 8.00 -1.18 1.93
C ARG A 90 8.72 -2.24 1.07
N SER A 91 8.91 -1.99 -0.22
CA SER A 91 9.69 -2.89 -1.09
C SER A 91 11.13 -3.05 -0.58
N ALA A 92 11.79 -1.96 -0.17
CA ALA A 92 13.15 -2.02 0.36
C ALA A 92 13.27 -2.90 1.63
N VAL A 93 12.24 -2.93 2.49
CA VAL A 93 12.20 -3.86 3.62
C VAL A 93 12.18 -5.32 3.14
N ALA A 94 11.37 -5.64 2.13
CA ALA A 94 11.32 -6.99 1.55
C ALA A 94 12.66 -7.37 0.88
N ASP A 95 13.32 -6.42 0.23
CA ASP A 95 14.64 -6.63 -0.38
C ASP A 95 15.69 -6.95 0.69
N THR A 96 15.74 -6.19 1.80
CA THR A 96 16.67 -6.48 2.90
C THR A 96 16.38 -7.79 3.63
N LEU A 97 15.13 -8.23 3.67
CA LEU A 97 14.73 -9.50 4.27
C LEU A 97 15.18 -10.72 3.45
N SER A 98 15.23 -10.57 2.11
CA SER A 98 15.60 -11.64 1.17
C SER A 98 17.08 -11.61 0.75
N ALA A 99 17.86 -10.67 1.27
CA ALA A 99 19.29 -10.58 1.01
C ALA A 99 20.08 -11.76 1.60
N ASP A 100 21.08 -12.23 0.85
CA ASP A 100 22.03 -13.25 1.28
C ASP A 100 23.48 -12.71 1.13
N PRO A 101 24.23 -12.52 2.24
CA PRO A 101 23.83 -12.79 3.62
C PRO A 101 22.81 -11.79 4.16
N PHE A 102 21.96 -12.23 5.08
CA PHE A 102 21.08 -11.33 5.83
C PHE A 102 21.89 -10.41 6.75
N VAL A 103 21.71 -9.09 6.58
CA VAL A 103 22.34 -8.07 7.42
C VAL A 103 21.28 -7.39 8.28
N ARG A 104 21.26 -7.73 9.58
CA ARG A 104 20.30 -7.17 10.55
C ARG A 104 20.23 -5.64 10.52
N ALA A 105 21.39 -4.98 10.48
CA ALA A 105 21.47 -3.52 10.50
C ALA A 105 20.76 -2.87 9.29
N ASP A 106 20.89 -3.49 8.10
CA ASP A 106 20.25 -2.98 6.88
C ASP A 106 18.73 -3.14 6.93
N TYR A 107 18.26 -4.27 7.46
CA TYR A 107 16.84 -4.52 7.70
C TYR A 107 16.23 -3.54 8.70
N GLU A 108 16.91 -3.30 9.83
CA GLU A 108 16.46 -2.32 10.84
C GLU A 108 16.43 -0.89 10.27
N ALA A 109 17.43 -0.51 9.48
CA ALA A 109 17.46 0.77 8.78
C ALA A 109 16.32 0.89 7.76
N ALA A 110 16.01 -0.17 7.00
CA ALA A 110 14.88 -0.20 6.07
C ALA A 110 13.54 -0.05 6.81
N LEU A 111 13.35 -0.74 7.94
CA LEU A 111 12.17 -0.57 8.78
C LEU A 111 12.03 0.86 9.32
N GLY A 112 13.14 1.51 9.68
CA GLY A 112 13.15 2.92 10.10
C GLY A 112 12.71 3.86 8.98
N ARG A 113 13.23 3.66 7.76
CA ARG A 113 12.83 4.43 6.57
C ARG A 113 11.36 4.23 6.22
N MET A 114 10.87 2.99 6.27
CA MET A 114 9.46 2.66 6.03
C MET A 114 8.53 3.37 7.01
N ARG A 115 8.87 3.35 8.31
CA ARG A 115 8.13 4.09 9.35
C ARG A 115 8.08 5.59 9.04
N ALA A 116 9.23 6.22 8.79
CA ALA A 116 9.29 7.64 8.49
C ALA A 116 8.54 8.02 7.20
N ALA A 117 8.59 7.19 6.15
CA ALA A 117 7.84 7.43 4.91
C ALA A 117 6.32 7.34 5.15
N ARG A 118 5.88 6.33 5.92
CA ARG A 118 4.48 6.18 6.31
C ARG A 118 3.99 7.37 7.14
N ASP A 119 4.75 7.82 8.13
CA ASP A 119 4.37 8.94 9.00
C ASP A 119 4.17 10.23 8.19
N ARG A 120 5.03 10.50 7.20
CA ARG A 120 4.87 11.66 6.29
C ARG A 120 3.61 11.53 5.45
N MET A 121 3.37 10.37 4.86
CA MET A 121 2.16 10.11 4.07
C MET A 121 0.89 10.27 4.92
N GLU A 122 0.85 9.68 6.13
CA GLU A 122 -0.28 9.79 7.04
C GLU A 122 -0.52 11.22 7.48
N THR A 123 0.54 11.98 7.76
CA THR A 123 0.44 13.42 8.08
C THR A 123 -0.23 14.21 6.94
N ALA A 124 0.18 13.98 5.69
CA ALA A 124 -0.41 14.64 4.53
C ALA A 124 -1.88 14.24 4.31
N VAL A 125 -2.20 12.95 4.48
CA VAL A 125 -3.58 12.45 4.40
C VAL A 125 -4.46 13.03 5.50
N HIS A 126 -3.96 13.13 6.73
CA HIS A 126 -4.68 13.78 7.84
C HIS A 126 -4.97 15.25 7.54
N ALA A 127 -4.01 15.99 6.98
CA ALA A 127 -4.24 17.37 6.56
C ALA A 127 -5.37 17.47 5.51
N ALA A 128 -5.38 16.59 4.50
CA ALA A 128 -6.46 16.55 3.52
C ALA A 128 -7.82 16.20 4.15
N ILE A 129 -7.86 15.28 5.11
CA ILE A 129 -9.10 14.94 5.84
C ILE A 129 -9.58 16.13 6.68
N THR A 130 -8.66 16.85 7.33
CA THR A 130 -8.99 18.05 8.12
C THR A 130 -9.61 19.13 7.23
N ASP A 131 -9.09 19.34 6.02
CA ASP A 131 -9.66 20.27 5.05
C ASP A 131 -11.07 19.85 4.62
N VAL A 132 -11.30 18.55 4.37
CA VAL A 132 -12.63 18.01 4.09
C VAL A 132 -13.60 18.31 5.25
N VAL A 133 -13.22 18.00 6.49
CA VAL A 133 -14.07 18.23 7.67
C VAL A 133 -14.33 19.72 7.91
N THR A 134 -13.37 20.58 7.59
CA THR A 134 -13.50 22.04 7.74
C THR A 134 -14.52 22.62 6.75
N SER A 135 -14.65 22.01 5.57
CA SER A 135 -15.64 22.42 4.57
C SER A 135 -17.07 21.91 4.82
N MET A 136 -17.27 21.04 5.83
CA MET A 136 -18.59 20.50 6.16
C MET A 136 -19.40 21.42 7.07
N THR A 137 -20.72 21.41 6.91
CA THR A 137 -21.65 21.99 7.90
C THR A 137 -21.63 21.17 9.21
N PRO A 138 -22.13 21.73 10.33
CA PRO A 138 -22.28 20.97 11.57
C PRO A 138 -23.06 19.66 11.38
N GLU A 139 -24.17 19.70 10.65
CA GLU A 139 -25.04 18.53 10.37
C GLU A 139 -24.29 17.46 9.58
N GLN A 140 -23.52 17.87 8.57
CA GLN A 140 -22.69 16.97 7.78
C GLN A 140 -21.60 16.30 8.63
N ARG A 141 -20.97 17.05 9.55
CA ARG A 141 -19.99 16.49 10.50
C ARG A 141 -20.63 15.49 11.47
N HIS A 142 -21.84 15.76 11.97
CA HIS A 142 -22.59 14.82 12.79
C HIS A 142 -22.89 13.52 12.02
N ALA A 143 -23.43 13.64 10.81
CA ALA A 143 -23.68 12.48 9.96
C ALA A 143 -22.40 11.69 9.65
N PHE A 144 -21.29 12.39 9.38
CA PHE A 144 -19.97 11.77 9.17
C PHE A 144 -19.53 10.95 10.39
N ALA A 145 -19.61 11.52 11.60
CA ALA A 145 -19.24 10.85 12.84
C ALA A 145 -20.09 9.58 13.10
N GLU A 146 -21.41 9.66 12.86
CA GLU A 146 -22.30 8.50 13.00
C GLU A 146 -21.93 7.37 12.05
N ARG A 147 -21.64 7.68 10.79
CA ARG A 147 -21.21 6.68 9.80
C ARG A 147 -19.85 6.09 10.12
N ALA A 148 -18.93 6.89 10.63
CA ALA A 148 -17.62 6.42 11.08
C ALA A 148 -17.75 5.42 12.25
N ARG A 149 -18.59 5.72 13.25
CA ARG A 149 -18.90 4.79 14.35
C ARG A 149 -19.53 3.50 13.85
N ALA A 150 -20.57 3.60 13.03
CA ALA A 150 -21.23 2.43 12.44
C ALA A 150 -20.28 1.58 11.57
N TRP A 151 -19.30 2.20 10.91
CA TRP A 151 -18.26 1.47 10.20
C TRP A 151 -17.33 0.74 11.17
N ALA A 152 -16.86 1.40 12.24
CA ALA A 152 -15.99 0.79 13.25
C ALA A 152 -16.66 -0.40 13.95
N ASP A 153 -17.94 -0.28 14.32
CA ASP A 153 -18.67 -1.37 14.98
C ASP A 153 -18.89 -2.58 14.06
N ARG A 154 -19.07 -2.37 12.76
CA ARG A 154 -19.12 -3.46 11.77
C ARG A 154 -17.78 -4.18 11.58
N HIS A 155 -16.68 -3.54 11.93
CA HIS A 155 -15.32 -4.11 11.79
C HIS A 155 -14.71 -4.50 13.14
N LYS A 156 -15.44 -4.40 14.25
CA LYS A 156 -15.09 -5.12 15.48
C LYS A 156 -15.22 -6.61 15.18
N GLY A 157 -14.10 -7.33 15.21
CA GLY A 157 -14.13 -8.80 15.23
C GLY A 157 -14.93 -9.31 16.43
N PRO A 158 -15.36 -10.59 16.41
CA PRO A 158 -15.97 -11.19 17.58
C PRO A 158 -15.04 -11.03 18.80
N PRO A 159 -15.59 -10.85 20.02
CA PRO A 159 -14.75 -10.80 21.22
C PRO A 159 -13.84 -12.05 21.25
N PRO A 160 -12.59 -11.92 21.72
CA PRO A 160 -11.73 -13.09 21.88
C PRO A 160 -12.46 -14.12 22.76
N PRO A 161 -12.33 -15.43 22.46
CA PRO A 161 -12.91 -16.45 23.33
C PRO A 161 -12.46 -16.21 24.76
N SER A 162 -13.42 -16.19 25.69
CA SER A 162 -13.12 -16.18 27.12
C SER A 162 -12.53 -17.54 27.47
N ASP A 163 -11.26 -17.53 27.91
CA ASP A 163 -10.60 -18.70 28.52
C ASP A 163 -11.30 -19.11 29.82
#